data_AF-A0A3M1MT31-F1
#
_entry.id   AF-A0A3M1MT31-F1
#
_cell.length_a   1.000
_cell.length_b   1.000
_cell.length_c   1.000
_cell.angle_alpha   90.00
_cell.angle_beta   90.00
_cell.angle_gamma   90.00
#
_symmetry.space_group_name_H-M   'P 1'
#
loop_
_entity.id
_entity.type
_entity.pdbx_description
1 polymer ?
#
loop_
_entity_poly.entity_id
_entity_poly.type
_entity_poly.pdbx_seq_one_letter_code
_entity_poly.pdbx_strand_id
1 'polypeptide(L)'
;TGAFVLKNIGPTPLPAPEGLLTTVAWQETGQPALYAWEAAIFSAAAALQWLEKLGLFSDYRELDSLQGSAGDVFFVPAFTGLGTPYWDPYARGLIIGLERDTDRQTLLLAALEAIAYQTADTLELFGEIAELRVDGGVSQNELLMQLQADLAGRPVVRPIHGEVTAWGAAALAGRQAGLPVRPLAPAARWDPHPRPNLLTRWREAVRRAQGWARPTP
;
A
#
# COMPACT_ATOMS: atom_id res chain seq x y z
N THR A 1 6.44 6.41 7.38
CA THR A 1 6.92 5.36 6.46
C THR A 1 5.86 5.02 5.43
N GLY A 2 6.30 4.57 4.24
CA GLY A 2 5.47 4.28 3.08
C GLY A 2 5.08 2.81 2.92
N ALA A 3 4.57 2.47 1.74
CA ALA A 3 4.37 1.12 1.25
C ALA A 3 4.94 1.01 -0.19
N PHE A 4 5.46 -0.15 -0.54
CA PHE A 4 6.05 -0.41 -1.85
C PHE A 4 5.41 -1.67 -2.43
N VAL A 5 5.07 -1.62 -3.72
CA VAL A 5 4.50 -2.76 -4.44
C VAL A 5 5.46 -3.16 -5.54
N LEU A 6 5.86 -4.43 -5.57
CA LEU A 6 6.78 -4.97 -6.55
C LEU A 6 6.13 -6.13 -7.32
N LYS A 7 6.24 -6.10 -8.64
CA LYS A 7 5.83 -7.20 -9.53
C LYS A 7 7.04 -7.72 -10.29
N ASN A 8 7.38 -8.99 -10.10
CA ASN A 8 8.41 -9.67 -10.88
C ASN A 8 8.02 -9.71 -12.37
N ILE A 9 8.91 -9.28 -13.25
CA ILE A 9 8.74 -9.24 -14.71
C ILE A 9 9.71 -10.17 -15.47
N GLY A 10 10.41 -11.05 -14.75
CA GLY A 10 11.33 -12.02 -15.31
C GLY A 10 12.73 -11.45 -15.59
N PRO A 11 13.53 -12.15 -16.43
CA PRO A 11 14.94 -11.80 -16.66
C PRO A 11 15.15 -10.66 -17.68
N THR A 12 14.07 -10.18 -18.31
CA THR A 12 14.13 -9.12 -19.31
C THR A 12 13.72 -7.79 -18.67
N PRO A 13 14.54 -6.74 -18.70
CA PRO A 13 14.19 -5.43 -18.16
C PRO A 13 13.18 -4.73 -19.07
N LEU A 14 11.90 -5.01 -18.86
CA LEU A 14 10.82 -4.33 -19.59
C LEU A 14 10.64 -2.91 -19.04
N PRO A 15 10.48 -1.90 -19.92
CA PRO A 15 10.12 -0.55 -19.51
C PRO A 15 8.85 -0.57 -18.65
N ALA A 16 8.86 0.21 -17.57
CA ALA A 16 7.71 0.33 -16.69
C ALA A 16 6.59 1.15 -17.35
N PRO A 17 5.31 0.79 -17.14
CA PRO A 17 4.18 1.66 -17.42
C PRO A 17 4.38 3.04 -16.76
N GLU A 18 3.77 4.08 -17.34
CA GLU A 18 3.86 5.44 -16.80
C GLU A 18 3.46 5.47 -15.32
N GLY A 19 4.32 6.07 -14.49
CA GLY A 19 4.14 6.13 -13.03
C GLY A 19 4.80 4.99 -12.23
N LEU A 20 5.22 3.90 -12.88
CA LEU A 20 6.00 2.83 -12.26
C LEU A 20 7.50 3.00 -12.52
N LEU A 21 8.31 2.26 -11.77
CA LEU A 21 9.76 2.18 -11.92
C LEU A 21 10.15 0.77 -12.39
N THR A 22 11.14 0.66 -13.28
CA THR A 22 11.81 -0.63 -13.55
C THR A 22 13.02 -0.75 -12.64
N THR A 23 13.10 -1.84 -11.88
CA THR A 23 14.19 -2.11 -10.93
C THR A 23 14.69 -3.55 -11.06
N VAL A 24 15.85 -3.83 -10.47
CA VAL A 24 16.33 -5.21 -10.27
C VAL A 24 15.58 -5.79 -9.08
N ALA A 25 14.94 -6.95 -9.27
CA ALA A 25 14.28 -7.68 -8.20
C ALA A 25 15.31 -8.40 -7.33
N TRP A 26 16.11 -9.29 -7.95
CA TRP A 26 17.27 -9.93 -7.32
C TRP A 26 18.17 -10.57 -8.39
N GLN A 27 19.38 -10.96 -7.98
CA GLN A 27 20.30 -11.71 -8.82
C GLN A 27 21.00 -12.80 -7.98
N GLU A 28 21.05 -14.02 -8.52
CA GLU A 28 21.82 -15.13 -7.96
C GLU A 28 23.18 -15.24 -8.68
N THR A 29 24.23 -15.70 -7.98
CA THR A 29 25.59 -15.76 -8.57
C THR A 29 25.61 -16.67 -9.79
N GLY A 30 26.11 -16.15 -10.91
CA GLY A 30 26.16 -16.89 -12.18
C GLY A 30 24.82 -17.04 -12.89
N GLN A 31 23.73 -16.43 -12.39
CA GLN A 31 22.43 -16.38 -13.04
C GLN A 31 22.15 -14.96 -13.55
N PRO A 32 21.32 -14.80 -14.60
CA PRO A 32 20.85 -13.48 -15.01
C PRO A 32 20.04 -12.83 -13.89
N ALA A 33 20.11 -11.49 -13.80
CA ALA A 33 19.25 -10.75 -12.89
C ALA A 33 17.78 -10.91 -13.29
N LEU A 34 16.91 -10.95 -12.29
CA LEU A 34 15.48 -10.79 -12.47
C LEU A 34 15.08 -9.35 -12.15
N TYR A 35 14.07 -8.86 -12.85
CA TYR A 35 13.62 -7.47 -12.75
C TYR A 35 12.21 -7.41 -12.16
N ALA A 36 11.86 -6.24 -11.65
CA ALA A 36 10.53 -5.92 -11.19
C ALA A 36 10.06 -4.56 -11.71
N TRP A 37 8.75 -4.42 -11.85
CA TRP A 37 8.13 -3.10 -11.77
C TRP A 37 7.88 -2.77 -10.30
N GLU A 38 8.04 -1.51 -9.95
CA GLU A 38 7.90 -0.99 -8.59
C GLU A 38 6.99 0.24 -8.56
N ALA A 39 6.12 0.29 -7.55
CA ALA A 39 5.35 1.46 -7.17
C ALA A 39 5.74 1.90 -5.76
N ALA A 40 5.76 3.22 -5.55
CA ALA A 40 6.10 3.82 -4.27
C ALA A 40 4.93 4.65 -3.72
N ILE A 41 4.44 4.29 -2.54
CA ILE A 41 3.42 5.03 -1.78
C ILE A 41 4.13 5.62 -0.56
N PHE A 42 4.38 6.93 -0.55
CA PHE A 42 5.23 7.54 0.49
C PHE A 42 4.61 7.53 1.89
N SER A 43 3.28 7.56 1.97
CA SER A 43 2.53 7.59 3.23
C SER A 43 1.54 6.44 3.32
N ALA A 44 1.96 5.39 4.03
CA ALA A 44 1.07 4.33 4.50
C ALA A 44 1.01 4.35 6.02
N ALA A 45 1.92 3.65 6.70
CA ALA A 45 2.03 3.68 8.16
C ALA A 45 2.23 5.10 8.72
N ALA A 46 2.87 6.00 7.97
CA ALA A 46 3.00 7.42 8.35
C ALA A 46 1.64 8.11 8.58
N ALA A 47 0.59 7.74 7.85
CA ALA A 47 -0.75 8.28 8.04
C ALA A 47 -1.29 7.94 9.43
N LEU A 48 -1.16 6.68 9.83
CA LEU A 48 -1.58 6.21 11.17
C LEU A 48 -0.71 6.82 12.28
N GLN A 49 0.62 6.85 12.10
CA GLN A 49 1.54 7.49 13.04
C GLN A 49 1.23 8.97 13.26
N TRP A 50 0.77 9.67 12.22
CA TRP A 50 0.38 11.07 12.33
C TRP A 50 -0.89 11.23 13.17
N LEU A 51 -1.90 10.38 12.98
CA LEU A 51 -3.12 10.38 13.80
C LEU A 51 -2.85 9.99 15.26
N GLU A 52 -1.92 9.06 15.50
CA GLU A 52 -1.42 8.73 16.84
C GLU A 52 -0.79 9.97 17.51
N LYS A 53 0.07 10.69 16.79
CA LYS A 53 0.68 11.94 17.28
C LYS A 53 -0.33 13.05 17.58
N LEU A 54 -1.47 13.06 16.89
CA LEU A 54 -2.58 13.97 17.19
C LEU A 54 -3.42 13.51 18.40
N GLY A 55 -3.13 12.35 18.98
CA GLY A 55 -3.85 11.80 20.13
C GLY A 55 -5.19 11.16 19.77
N LEU A 56 -5.41 10.78 18.50
CA LEU A 56 -6.66 10.10 18.11
C LEU A 56 -6.70 8.64 18.57
N PHE A 57 -5.55 8.01 18.74
CA PHE A 57 -5.40 6.69 19.36
C PHE A 57 -4.01 6.59 19.98
N SER A 58 -3.82 5.59 20.84
CA SER A 58 -2.57 5.37 21.58
C SER A 58 -1.98 3.98 21.38
N ASP A 59 -2.78 3.05 20.87
CA ASP A 59 -2.36 1.69 20.58
C ASP A 59 -2.93 1.24 19.23
N TYR A 60 -2.09 0.68 18.36
CA TYR A 60 -2.51 0.16 17.07
C TYR A 60 -3.58 -0.94 17.17
N ARG A 61 -3.66 -1.66 18.30
CA ARG A 61 -4.73 -2.62 18.58
C ARG A 61 -6.11 -1.99 18.65
N GLU A 62 -6.21 -0.69 18.93
CA GLU A 62 -7.49 0.03 18.87
C GLU A 62 -8.06 0.00 17.43
N LEU A 63 -7.20 0.01 16.41
CA LEU A 63 -7.60 -0.01 15.01
C LEU A 63 -8.20 -1.35 14.58
N ASP A 64 -7.90 -2.44 15.28
CA ASP A 64 -8.42 -3.78 14.98
C ASP A 64 -9.89 -3.93 15.38
N SER A 65 -10.38 -3.04 16.26
CA SER A 65 -11.79 -2.98 16.66
C SER A 65 -12.66 -2.17 15.70
N LEU A 66 -12.05 -1.42 14.77
CA LEU A 66 -12.78 -0.57 13.84
C LEU A 66 -13.60 -1.41 12.87
N GLN A 67 -14.82 -0.95 12.63
CA GLN A 67 -15.76 -1.56 11.69
C GLN A 67 -16.47 -0.47 10.90
N GLY A 68 -16.96 -0.83 9.71
CA GLY A 68 -17.70 0.06 8.83
C GLY A 68 -16.81 0.75 7.80
N SER A 69 -17.15 2.00 7.48
CA SER A 69 -16.48 2.82 6.47
C SER A 69 -16.48 4.29 6.89
N ALA A 70 -15.52 5.06 6.38
CA ALA A 70 -15.47 6.51 6.54
C ALA A 70 -16.56 7.26 5.74
N GLY A 71 -17.29 6.56 4.87
CA GLY A 71 -18.36 7.15 4.06
C GLY A 71 -17.80 8.15 3.05
N ASP A 72 -18.25 9.40 3.12
CA ASP A 72 -17.80 10.48 2.23
C ASP A 72 -16.60 11.29 2.77
N VAL A 73 -16.02 10.86 3.89
CA VAL A 73 -14.80 11.45 4.45
C VAL A 73 -13.57 10.79 3.83
N PHE A 74 -12.75 11.59 3.15
CA PHE A 74 -11.51 11.12 2.52
C PHE A 74 -10.30 11.78 3.16
N PHE A 75 -9.27 10.98 3.41
CA PHE A 75 -7.97 11.46 3.86
C PHE A 75 -6.90 11.17 2.81
N VAL A 76 -6.32 12.19 2.21
CA VAL A 76 -5.16 12.09 1.30
C VAL A 76 -3.89 12.38 2.11
N PRO A 77 -3.08 11.39 2.51
CA PRO A 77 -1.94 11.59 3.42
C PRO A 77 -0.66 12.05 2.69
N ALA A 78 -0.76 13.03 1.79
CA ALA A 78 0.36 13.52 0.97
C ALA A 78 1.35 14.43 1.74
N PHE A 79 1.81 14.02 2.93
CA PHE A 79 2.67 14.83 3.81
C PHE A 79 3.98 15.29 3.15
N THR A 80 4.52 14.46 2.26
CA THR A 80 5.76 14.72 1.50
C THR A 80 5.51 14.68 0.00
N GLY A 81 4.28 14.99 -0.44
CA GLY A 81 3.83 14.77 -1.82
C GLY A 81 3.25 13.38 -2.05
N LEU A 82 2.88 13.11 -3.30
CA LEU A 82 2.32 11.83 -3.76
C LEU A 82 3.36 11.09 -4.62
N GLY A 83 3.48 9.78 -4.39
CA GLY A 83 4.26 8.87 -5.23
C GLY A 83 3.44 8.35 -6.41
N THR A 84 3.60 7.08 -6.76
CA THR A 84 2.84 6.42 -7.84
C THR A 84 1.32 6.50 -7.61
N PRO A 85 0.49 6.72 -8.65
CA PRO A 85 0.82 7.07 -10.05
C PRO A 85 1.10 8.57 -10.28
N TYR A 86 0.90 9.40 -9.25
CA TYR A 86 0.73 10.85 -9.38
C TYR A 86 2.03 11.64 -9.52
N TRP A 87 3.09 11.21 -8.83
CA TRP A 87 4.42 11.86 -8.80
C TRP A 87 4.35 13.39 -8.62
N ASP A 88 3.54 13.84 -7.66
CA ASP A 88 3.37 15.26 -7.36
C ASP A 88 4.08 15.62 -6.04
N PRO A 89 5.29 16.23 -6.09
CA PRO A 89 5.99 16.66 -4.88
C PRO A 89 5.32 17.86 -4.19
N TYR A 90 4.39 18.53 -4.87
CA TYR A 90 3.67 19.70 -4.36
C TYR A 90 2.35 19.36 -3.68
N ALA A 91 1.88 18.11 -3.80
CA ALA A 91 0.68 17.65 -3.11
C ALA A 91 0.85 17.76 -1.59
N ARG A 92 -0.22 18.04 -0.85
CA ARG A 92 -0.22 18.11 0.62
C ARG A 92 -1.36 17.35 1.26
N GLY A 93 -1.18 17.02 2.53
CA GLY A 93 -2.19 16.33 3.34
C GLY A 93 -3.54 17.04 3.28
N LEU A 94 -4.61 16.31 2.94
CA LEU A 94 -5.96 16.84 2.83
C LEU A 94 -6.94 15.87 3.50
N ILE A 95 -7.78 16.38 4.40
CA ILE A 95 -9.00 15.68 4.84
C ILE A 95 -10.19 16.48 4.31
N ILE A 96 -11.11 15.81 3.62
CA ILE A 96 -12.27 16.44 2.98
C ILE A 96 -13.53 15.60 3.22
N GLY A 97 -14.70 16.25 3.16
CA GLY A 97 -15.99 15.60 3.40
C GLY A 97 -16.43 15.61 4.86
N LEU A 98 -15.78 16.42 5.71
CA LEU A 98 -16.13 16.54 7.12
C LEU A 98 -17.55 17.12 7.29
N GLU A 99 -18.34 16.44 8.10
CA GLU A 99 -19.66 16.85 8.56
C GLU A 99 -19.65 17.07 10.09
N ARG A 100 -20.73 17.63 10.64
CA ARG A 100 -20.81 17.97 12.08
C ARG A 100 -20.70 16.75 12.99
N ASP A 101 -21.11 15.58 12.51
CA ASP A 101 -21.08 14.30 13.19
C ASP A 101 -19.81 13.48 12.88
N THR A 102 -18.90 13.99 12.03
CA THR A 102 -17.63 13.31 11.79
C THR A 102 -16.84 13.20 13.08
N ASP A 103 -16.53 11.96 13.45
CA ASP A 103 -15.92 11.65 14.73
C ASP A 103 -14.51 11.04 14.56
N ARG A 104 -13.93 10.67 15.71
CA ARG A 104 -12.63 10.02 15.79
C ARG A 104 -12.59 8.71 14.99
N GLN A 105 -13.62 7.88 15.08
CA GLN A 105 -13.67 6.60 14.39
C GLN A 105 -13.69 6.80 12.88
N THR A 106 -14.47 7.76 12.37
CA THR A 106 -14.50 8.11 10.94
C THR A 106 -13.11 8.52 10.43
N LEU A 107 -12.36 9.31 11.18
CA LEU A 107 -11.00 9.73 10.77
C LEU A 107 -10.01 8.56 10.75
N LEU A 108 -10.10 7.63 11.72
CA LEU A 108 -9.25 6.43 11.73
C LEU A 108 -9.59 5.50 10.56
N LEU A 109 -10.88 5.30 10.26
CA LEU A 109 -11.33 4.56 9.09
C LEU A 109 -10.84 5.21 7.80
N ALA A 110 -10.94 6.53 7.67
CA ALA A 110 -10.50 7.27 6.49
C ALA A 110 -8.99 7.07 6.23
N ALA A 111 -8.19 6.92 7.28
CA ALA A 111 -6.76 6.62 7.15
C ALA A 111 -6.47 5.19 6.69
N LEU A 112 -7.19 4.19 7.20
CA LEU A 112 -7.07 2.82 6.70
C LEU A 112 -7.51 2.71 5.25
N GLU A 113 -8.67 3.30 4.92
CA GLU A 113 -9.18 3.35 3.55
C GLU A 113 -8.20 4.09 2.61
N ALA A 114 -7.58 5.19 3.05
CA ALA A 114 -6.57 5.91 2.26
C ALA A 114 -5.35 5.05 1.89
N ILE A 115 -4.91 4.16 2.78
CA ILE A 115 -3.83 3.20 2.47
C ILE A 115 -4.29 2.26 1.36
N ALA A 116 -5.51 1.72 1.48
CA ALA A 116 -6.07 0.79 0.50
C ALA A 116 -6.33 1.46 -0.86
N TYR A 117 -6.86 2.69 -0.88
CA TYR A 117 -7.09 3.45 -2.11
C TYR A 117 -5.79 3.80 -2.83
N GLN A 118 -4.76 4.24 -2.11
CA GLN A 118 -3.45 4.49 -2.71
C GLN A 118 -2.89 3.20 -3.33
N THR A 119 -2.98 2.06 -2.64
CA THR A 119 -2.56 0.77 -3.21
C THR A 119 -3.37 0.43 -4.45
N ALA A 120 -4.69 0.56 -4.43
CA ALA A 120 -5.54 0.29 -5.58
C ALA A 120 -5.19 1.14 -6.81
N ASP A 121 -4.93 2.44 -6.64
CA ASP A 121 -4.45 3.30 -7.74
C ASP A 121 -3.13 2.79 -8.34
N THR A 122 -2.20 2.32 -7.51
CA THR A 122 -0.94 1.75 -8.04
C THR A 122 -1.17 0.44 -8.79
N LEU A 123 -2.10 -0.40 -8.31
CA LEU A 123 -2.35 -1.73 -8.86
C LEU A 123 -2.98 -1.72 -10.25
N GLU A 124 -3.68 -0.65 -10.62
CA GLU A 124 -4.18 -0.46 -11.99
C GLU A 124 -3.05 -0.40 -13.02
N LEU A 125 -1.86 0.05 -12.63
CA LEU A 125 -0.71 0.16 -13.53
C LEU A 125 0.00 -1.18 -13.81
N PHE A 126 -0.16 -2.17 -12.92
CA PHE A 126 0.58 -3.43 -13.01
C PHE A 126 -0.05 -4.45 -13.97
N GLY A 127 -1.20 -4.15 -14.58
CA GLY A 127 -1.95 -5.10 -15.40
C GLY A 127 -2.46 -6.30 -14.59
N GLU A 128 -2.51 -7.48 -15.21
CA GLU A 128 -2.98 -8.69 -14.54
C GLU A 128 -2.05 -9.12 -13.40
N ILE A 129 -2.65 -9.35 -12.22
CA ILE A 129 -1.99 -9.88 -11.02
C ILE A 129 -2.93 -10.93 -10.41
N ALA A 130 -2.40 -12.12 -10.13
CA ALA A 130 -3.17 -13.24 -9.59
C ALA A 130 -3.55 -13.05 -8.11
N GLU A 131 -2.63 -12.55 -7.29
CA GLU A 131 -2.81 -12.31 -5.86
C GLU A 131 -1.85 -11.22 -5.37
N LEU A 132 -2.19 -10.58 -4.26
CA LEU A 132 -1.32 -9.66 -3.54
C LEU A 132 -0.70 -10.37 -2.34
N ARG A 133 0.62 -10.40 -2.27
CA ARG A 133 1.34 -10.88 -1.08
C ARG A 133 1.79 -9.69 -0.25
N VAL A 134 1.42 -9.68 1.01
CA VAL A 134 1.57 -8.53 1.91
C VAL A 134 2.40 -8.87 3.12
N ASP A 135 3.16 -7.89 3.61
CA ASP A 135 3.93 -7.95 4.84
C ASP A 135 4.04 -6.57 5.49
N GLY A 136 4.75 -6.48 6.62
CA GLY A 136 4.93 -5.26 7.39
C GLY A 136 3.81 -4.97 8.38
N GLY A 137 4.04 -3.98 9.25
CA GLY A 137 3.18 -3.75 10.44
C GLY A 137 1.71 -3.47 10.12
N VAL A 138 1.43 -2.67 9.08
CA VAL A 138 0.03 -2.36 8.70
C VAL A 138 -0.72 -3.58 8.15
N SER A 139 -0.01 -4.61 7.66
CA SER A 139 -0.64 -5.86 7.19
C SER A 139 -1.27 -6.70 8.31
N GLN A 140 -1.04 -6.36 9.58
CA GLN A 140 -1.65 -7.03 10.73
C GLN A 140 -3.13 -6.64 10.90
N ASN A 141 -3.56 -5.48 10.37
CA ASN A 141 -4.93 -5.03 10.52
C ASN A 141 -5.86 -5.74 9.51
N GLU A 142 -6.76 -6.56 10.04
CA GLU A 142 -7.68 -7.42 9.27
C GLU A 142 -8.63 -6.61 8.36
N LEU A 143 -9.14 -5.48 8.85
CA LEU A 143 -10.01 -4.59 8.07
C LEU A 143 -9.27 -4.04 6.85
N LEU A 144 -8.04 -3.55 7.04
CA LEU A 144 -7.21 -3.06 5.94
C LEU A 144 -6.93 -4.16 4.91
N MET A 145 -6.63 -5.39 5.33
CA MET A 145 -6.38 -6.51 4.41
C MET A 145 -7.62 -6.85 3.58
N GLN A 146 -8.80 -6.83 4.20
CA GLN A 146 -10.05 -7.03 3.47
C GLN A 146 -10.32 -5.87 2.48
N LEU A 147 -10.09 -4.61 2.88
CA LEU A 147 -10.24 -3.45 1.98
C LEU A 147 -9.29 -3.54 0.78
N GLN A 148 -8.06 -3.98 1.00
CA GLN A 148 -7.08 -4.19 -0.07
C GLN A 148 -7.56 -5.26 -1.06
N ALA A 149 -8.10 -6.38 -0.56
CA ALA A 149 -8.66 -7.43 -1.42
C ALA A 149 -9.86 -6.92 -2.22
N ASP A 150 -10.81 -6.26 -1.54
CA ASP A 150 -12.03 -5.71 -2.13
C ASP A 150 -11.72 -4.72 -3.27
N LEU A 151 -10.78 -3.80 -3.06
CA LEU A 151 -10.42 -2.77 -4.03
C LEU A 151 -9.51 -3.29 -5.15
N ALA A 152 -8.61 -4.21 -4.85
CA ALA A 152 -7.73 -4.81 -5.86
C ALA A 152 -8.47 -5.83 -6.75
N GLY A 153 -9.65 -6.28 -6.33
CA GLY A 153 -10.43 -7.30 -7.04
C GLY A 153 -9.72 -8.65 -7.12
N ARG A 154 -8.80 -8.93 -6.19
CA ARG A 154 -7.97 -10.14 -6.17
C ARG A 154 -7.62 -10.54 -4.74
N PRO A 155 -7.27 -11.81 -4.51
CA PRO A 155 -6.92 -12.28 -3.18
C PRO A 155 -5.72 -11.55 -2.59
N VAL A 156 -5.79 -11.25 -1.30
CA VAL A 156 -4.66 -10.81 -0.48
C VAL A 156 -4.20 -11.99 0.37
N VAL A 157 -2.89 -12.22 0.46
CA VAL A 157 -2.28 -13.33 1.20
C VAL A 157 -1.20 -12.80 2.12
N ARG A 158 -1.34 -13.07 3.42
CA ARG A 158 -0.34 -12.75 4.45
C ARG A 158 0.40 -14.03 4.86
N PRO A 159 1.75 -14.06 4.82
CA PRO A 159 2.53 -15.22 5.23
C PRO A 159 2.51 -15.42 6.75
N ILE A 160 2.90 -16.61 7.19
CA ILE A 160 2.94 -17.00 8.61
C ILE A 160 3.99 -16.25 9.46
N HIS A 161 5.01 -15.69 8.82
CA HIS A 161 6.04 -14.90 9.48
C HIS A 161 5.99 -13.45 8.98
N GLY A 162 6.02 -12.50 9.91
CA GLY A 162 6.02 -11.06 9.58
C GLY A 162 7.36 -10.54 9.03
N GLU A 163 8.46 -11.26 9.27
CA GLU A 163 9.83 -10.84 8.91
C GLU A 163 10.22 -11.28 7.49
N VAL A 164 9.38 -10.94 6.50
CA VAL A 164 9.56 -11.38 5.10
C VAL A 164 10.84 -10.81 4.47
N THR A 165 11.21 -9.57 4.81
CA THR A 165 12.45 -8.95 4.34
C THR A 165 13.69 -9.73 4.79
N ALA A 166 13.77 -10.06 6.10
CA ALA A 166 14.88 -10.84 6.64
C ALA A 166 14.91 -12.25 6.06
N TRP A 167 13.73 -12.87 5.90
CA TRP A 167 13.61 -14.17 5.26
C TRP A 167 14.10 -14.14 3.80
N GLY A 168 13.81 -13.10 3.02
CA GLY A 168 14.28 -12.95 1.64
C GLY A 168 15.80 -12.93 1.53
N ALA A 169 16.47 -12.18 2.40
CA ALA A 169 17.94 -12.15 2.48
C ALA A 169 18.52 -13.52 2.86
N ALA A 170 17.95 -14.16 3.89
CA ALA A 170 18.37 -15.50 4.33
C ALA A 170 18.12 -16.57 3.26
N ALA A 171 17.01 -16.47 2.52
CA ALA A 171 16.68 -17.36 1.41
C ALA A 171 17.69 -17.24 0.27
N LEU A 172 18.06 -16.01 -0.11
CA LEU A 172 19.06 -15.80 -1.17
C LEU A 172 20.44 -16.35 -0.77
N ALA A 173 20.90 -16.06 0.45
CA ALA A 173 22.15 -16.61 0.98
C ALA A 173 22.12 -18.14 1.12
N GLY A 174 20.99 -18.69 1.59
CA GLY A 174 20.78 -20.12 1.75
C GLY A 174 20.87 -20.88 0.42
N ARG A 175 20.23 -20.37 -0.64
CA ARG A 175 20.35 -20.94 -2.00
C ARG A 175 21.79 -20.99 -2.47
N GLN A 176 22.53 -19.88 -2.30
CA GLN A 176 23.94 -19.81 -2.69
C GLN A 176 24.81 -20.81 -1.91
N ALA A 177 24.47 -21.08 -0.65
CA ALA A 177 25.16 -22.04 0.21
C ALA A 177 24.70 -23.51 0.01
N GLY A 178 23.76 -23.78 -0.92
CA GLY A 178 23.21 -25.12 -1.13
C GLY A 178 22.30 -25.60 0.01
N LEU A 179 21.80 -24.69 0.84
CA LEU A 179 20.89 -25.00 1.94
C LEU A 179 19.44 -25.08 1.43
N PRO A 180 18.60 -25.93 2.03
CA PRO A 180 17.19 -26.01 1.65
C PRO A 180 16.46 -24.72 2.04
N VAL A 181 15.84 -24.06 1.07
CA VAL A 181 15.00 -22.87 1.28
C VAL A 181 13.54 -23.24 1.05
N ARG A 182 12.73 -23.11 2.10
CA ARG A 182 11.29 -23.41 2.05
C ARG A 182 10.50 -22.12 1.81
N PRO A 183 9.54 -22.11 0.86
CA PRO A 183 8.64 -20.98 0.70
C PRO A 183 7.90 -20.64 1.99
N LEU A 184 7.60 -19.37 2.20
CA LEU A 184 6.74 -18.94 3.30
C LEU A 184 5.31 -19.45 3.08
N ALA A 185 4.80 -20.23 4.04
CA ALA A 185 3.42 -20.69 4.02
C ALA A 185 2.46 -19.51 4.28
N PRO A 186 1.28 -19.50 3.64
CA PRO A 186 0.23 -18.52 3.96
C PRO A 186 -0.30 -18.78 5.38
N ALA A 187 -0.56 -17.72 6.13
CA ALA A 187 -1.28 -17.79 7.41
C ALA A 187 -2.71 -17.29 7.29
N ALA A 188 -2.95 -16.30 6.44
CA ALA A 188 -4.27 -15.73 6.22
C ALA A 188 -4.45 -15.36 4.74
N ARG A 189 -5.70 -15.40 4.29
CA ARG A 189 -6.13 -15.06 2.95
C ARG A 189 -7.46 -14.32 3.03
N TRP A 190 -7.58 -13.23 2.29
CA TRP A 190 -8.82 -12.48 2.13
C TRP A 190 -9.18 -12.50 0.64
N ASP A 191 -10.34 -13.03 0.33
CA ASP A 191 -10.88 -13.02 -1.02
C ASP A 191 -11.69 -11.72 -1.25
N PRO A 192 -11.72 -11.21 -2.50
CA PRO A 192 -12.33 -9.92 -2.80
C PRO A 192 -13.85 -9.96 -2.66
N HIS A 193 -14.42 -8.94 -2.02
CA HIS A 193 -15.85 -8.61 -2.07
C HIS A 193 -16.01 -7.27 -2.80
N PRO A 194 -16.17 -7.28 -4.15
CA PRO A 194 -16.10 -6.06 -4.95
C PRO A 194 -17.10 -5.00 -4.48
N ARG A 195 -16.61 -3.78 -4.22
CA ARG A 195 -17.42 -2.62 -3.86
C ARG A 195 -17.38 -1.59 -4.99
N PRO A 196 -18.51 -1.31 -5.68
CA PRO A 196 -18.51 -0.32 -6.74
C PRO A 196 -18.31 1.10 -6.19
N ASN A 197 -17.69 1.96 -7.02
CA ASN A 197 -17.70 3.43 -6.92
C ASN A 197 -16.86 4.14 -5.85
N LEU A 198 -16.00 3.46 -5.08
CA LEU A 198 -15.18 4.13 -4.05
C LEU A 198 -13.98 4.90 -4.64
N LEU A 199 -13.31 4.37 -5.66
CA LEU A 199 -12.11 4.99 -6.24
C LEU A 199 -12.38 6.32 -6.95
N THR A 200 -13.57 6.52 -7.52
CA THR A 200 -13.91 7.75 -8.23
C THR A 200 -13.88 8.96 -7.30
N ARG A 201 -14.47 8.84 -6.11
CA ARG A 201 -14.52 9.90 -5.09
C ARG A 201 -13.16 10.11 -4.44
N TRP A 202 -12.43 9.02 -4.17
CA TRP A 202 -11.05 9.08 -3.75
C TRP A 202 -10.17 9.89 -4.71
N ARG A 203 -10.21 9.61 -6.01
CA ARG A 203 -9.42 10.33 -7.03
C ARG A 203 -9.78 11.81 -7.13
N GLU A 204 -11.03 12.18 -6.85
CA GLU A 204 -11.43 13.58 -6.72
C GLU A 204 -10.79 14.25 -5.51
N ALA A 205 -10.74 13.56 -4.36
CA ALA A 205 -10.01 14.06 -3.19
C ALA A 205 -8.51 14.23 -3.50
N VAL A 206 -7.90 13.27 -4.21
CA VAL A 206 -6.48 13.37 -4.63
C VAL A 206 -6.24 14.60 -5.51
N ARG A 207 -7.09 14.83 -6.53
CA ARG A 207 -6.97 16.01 -7.41
C ARG A 207 -6.98 17.33 -6.62
N ARG A 208 -7.78 17.41 -5.56
CA ARG A 208 -7.85 18.60 -4.68
C ARG A 208 -6.62 18.77 -3.79
N ALA A 209 -5.90 17.69 -3.50
CA ALA A 209 -4.67 17.72 -2.72
C ALA A 209 -3.44 18.10 -3.56
N GLN A 210 -3.50 17.93 -4.89
CA GLN A 210 -2.38 18.15 -5.81
C GLN A 210 -2.03 19.63 -5.99
N GLY A 211 -0.75 19.90 -6.25
CA GLY A 211 -0.24 21.22 -6.60
C GLY A 211 -0.32 22.26 -5.48
N TRP A 212 -0.70 21.89 -4.27
CA TRP A 212 -0.98 22.81 -3.17
C TRP A 212 0.22 23.69 -2.80
N ALA A 213 1.41 23.10 -2.71
CA ALA A 213 2.63 23.79 -2.33
C ALA A 213 3.45 24.31 -3.53
N ARG A 214 2.83 24.50 -4.71
CA ARG A 214 3.53 25.06 -5.86
C ARG A 214 4.03 26.47 -5.52
N PRO A 215 5.30 26.81 -5.83
CA PRO A 215 5.78 28.17 -5.69
C PRO A 215 4.88 29.13 -6.48
N THR A 216 4.46 30.22 -5.85
CA THR A 216 3.80 31.31 -6.57
C THR A 216 4.82 31.96 -7.50
N PRO A 217 4.48 32.21 -8.78
CA PRO A 217 5.39 32.88 -9.71
C PRO A 217 5.79 34.29 -9.24
#